data_AF-A0A4Y2K722-F1
#
_entry.id   AF-A0A4Y2K722-F1
#
_cell.length_a   1.000
_cell.length_b   1.000
_cell.length_c   1.000
_cell.angle_alpha   90.00
_cell.angle_beta   90.00
_cell.angle_gamma   90.00
#
_symmetry.space_group_name_H-M   'P 1'
#
loop_
_entity.id
_entity.type
_entity.pdbx_description
1 polymer ?
#
loop_
_entity_poly.entity_id
_entity_poly.type
_entity_poly.pdbx_seq_one_letter_code
_entity_poly.pdbx_strand_id
1 'polypeptide(L)'
;GPPAEVPQLCPLLEVNPNVEVEELFALDHQKYQGFEAGEELTFSCKEGHDLEGPSVIECLGNGRWSSPPPTCNPKSRASSESRSLFSQL
;
A
#
# COMPACT_ATOMS: atom_id res chain seq x y z
N GLY A 1 -10.78 1.95 -37.50
CA GLY A 1 -10.84 2.81 -36.30
C GLY A 1 -9.44 2.93 -35.73
N PRO A 2 -9.14 3.94 -34.90
CA PRO A 2 -7.91 3.92 -34.12
C PRO A 2 -7.89 2.63 -33.28
N PRO A 3 -6.74 1.98 -33.09
CA PRO A 3 -6.65 0.85 -32.17
C PRO A 3 -7.17 1.30 -30.80
N ALA A 4 -7.99 0.46 -30.15
CA ALA A 4 -8.46 0.73 -28.80
C ALA A 4 -7.25 1.10 -27.94
N GLU A 5 -7.24 2.33 -27.43
CA GLU A 5 -6.17 2.84 -26.59
C GLU A 5 -6.06 1.90 -25.40
N VAL A 6 -4.95 1.18 -25.28
CA VAL A 6 -4.72 0.31 -24.13
C VAL A 6 -4.67 1.24 -22.91
N PRO A 7 -5.60 1.12 -21.95
CA PRO A 7 -5.59 1.99 -20.79
C PRO A 7 -4.23 1.87 -20.10
N GLN A 8 -3.60 3.01 -19.77
CA GLN A 8 -2.33 3.02 -19.08
C GLN A 8 -2.55 2.61 -17.63
N LEU A 9 -2.52 1.29 -17.39
CA LEU A 9 -2.69 0.71 -16.07
C LEU A 9 -1.39 0.82 -15.27
N CYS A 10 -1.49 1.09 -13.98
CA CYS A 10 -0.38 0.93 -13.06
C CYS A 10 -0.10 -0.55 -12.82
N PRO A 11 1.17 -0.96 -12.68
CA PRO A 11 1.54 -2.35 -12.51
C PRO A 11 1.14 -2.88 -11.13
N LEU A 12 1.03 -4.20 -11.02
CA LEU A 12 0.96 -4.89 -9.73
C LEU A 12 2.21 -4.58 -8.89
N LEU A 13 2.01 -4.34 -7.60
CA LEU A 13 3.08 -4.00 -6.67
C LEU A 13 3.65 -5.25 -6.01
N GLU A 14 4.97 -5.33 -5.99
CA GLU A 14 5.70 -6.32 -5.19
C GLU A 14 6.00 -5.73 -3.81
N VAL A 15 5.15 -6.04 -2.84
CA VAL A 15 5.29 -5.61 -1.44
C VAL A 15 5.91 -6.71 -0.58
N ASN A 16 6.51 -6.33 0.55
CA ASN A 16 7.04 -7.30 1.50
C ASN A 16 5.88 -8.05 2.22
N PRO A 17 6.09 -9.28 2.73
CA PRO A 17 4.99 -10.10 3.30
C PRO A 17 4.42 -9.56 4.62
N ASN A 18 4.95 -8.45 5.16
CA ASN A 18 4.43 -7.79 6.35
C ASN A 18 3.54 -6.58 6.02
N VAL A 19 3.43 -6.21 4.73
CA VAL A 19 2.50 -5.19 4.24
C VAL A 19 1.10 -5.83 4.07
N GLU A 20 0.08 -5.12 4.54
CA GLU A 20 -1.33 -5.46 4.38
C GLU A 20 -2.00 -4.35 3.57
N VAL A 21 -2.61 -4.69 2.45
CA VAL A 21 -3.31 -3.74 1.58
C VAL A 21 -4.79 -3.77 1.95
N GLU A 22 -5.40 -2.61 2.20
CA GLU A 22 -6.83 -2.55 2.52
C GLU A 22 -7.65 -2.86 1.25
N GLU A 23 -8.18 -4.09 1.18
CA GLU A 23 -8.65 -4.78 -0.04
C GLU A 23 -9.95 -4.28 -0.69
N LEU A 24 -10.39 -3.03 -0.50
CA LEU A 24 -11.68 -2.62 -1.09
C LEU A 24 -11.66 -2.43 -2.61
N PHE A 25 -10.48 -2.36 -3.25
CA PHE A 25 -10.34 -2.24 -4.71
C PHE A 25 -9.73 -3.47 -5.39
N ALA A 26 -9.19 -4.45 -4.65
CA ALA A 26 -8.46 -5.60 -5.22
C ALA A 26 -9.37 -6.74 -5.73
N LEU A 27 -10.67 -6.75 -5.38
CA LEU A 27 -11.56 -7.88 -5.64
C LEU A 27 -12.20 -7.91 -7.05
N ASP A 28 -12.10 -6.82 -7.84
CA ASP A 28 -12.58 -6.81 -9.24
C ASP A 28 -11.43 -6.91 -10.28
N HIS A 29 -10.17 -6.88 -9.85
CA HIS A 29 -8.99 -6.86 -10.74
C HIS A 29 -8.58 -8.23 -11.29
N GLN A 30 -9.38 -9.27 -11.09
CA GLN A 30 -9.16 -10.55 -11.78
C GLN A 30 -9.24 -10.44 -13.32
N LYS A 31 -9.74 -9.31 -13.84
CA LYS A 31 -9.86 -9.07 -15.29
C LYS A 31 -8.69 -8.28 -15.90
N TYR A 32 -7.94 -7.51 -15.11
CA TYR A 32 -6.84 -6.66 -15.61
C TYR A 32 -5.62 -6.77 -14.71
N GLN A 33 -4.44 -6.96 -15.30
CA GLN A 33 -3.17 -7.12 -14.58
C GLN A 33 -2.61 -5.78 -14.02
N GLY A 34 -3.47 -4.88 -13.55
CA GLY A 34 -3.08 -3.53 -13.11
C GLY A 34 -4.25 -2.66 -12.65
N PHE A 35 -3.94 -1.41 -12.31
CA PHE A 35 -4.85 -0.44 -11.69
C PHE A 35 -5.12 0.75 -12.62
N GLU A 36 -6.33 1.28 -12.63
CA GLU A 36 -6.74 2.45 -13.42
C GLU A 36 -6.37 3.77 -12.75
N ALA A 37 -6.30 4.84 -13.55
CA ALA A 37 -5.99 6.17 -13.05
C ALA A 37 -7.03 6.65 -12.03
N GLY A 38 -6.57 7.14 -10.88
CA GLY A 38 -7.40 7.55 -9.75
C GLY A 38 -7.68 6.45 -8.72
N GLU A 39 -7.26 5.20 -8.99
CA GLU A 39 -7.32 4.16 -7.97
C GLU A 39 -6.26 4.35 -6.89
N GLU A 40 -6.66 4.15 -5.64
CA GLU A 40 -5.80 4.32 -4.47
C GLU A 40 -5.57 2.99 -3.76
N LEU A 41 -4.34 2.78 -3.29
CA LEU A 41 -3.98 1.67 -2.42
C LEU A 41 -3.57 2.20 -1.06
N THR A 42 -4.28 1.75 -0.03
CA THR A 42 -3.93 2.00 1.38
C THR A 42 -3.15 0.81 1.93
N PHE A 43 -2.01 1.11 2.56
CA PHE A 43 -1.11 0.14 3.14
C PHE A 43 -1.10 0.28 4.66
N SER A 44 -1.06 -0.88 5.30
CA SER A 44 -0.81 -1.04 6.72
C SER A 44 0.26 -2.12 6.93
N CYS A 45 0.75 -2.24 8.16
CA CYS A 45 1.71 -3.26 8.52
C CYS A 45 1.11 -4.19 9.56
N LYS A 46 1.49 -5.47 9.46
CA LYS A 46 1.21 -6.48 10.47
C LYS A 46 1.68 -6.01 11.84
N GLU A 47 1.04 -6.56 12.88
CA GLU A 47 1.43 -6.31 14.25
C GLU A 47 2.94 -6.56 14.47
N GLY A 48 3.56 -5.69 15.27
CA GLY A 48 5.00 -5.76 15.51
C GLY A 48 5.87 -5.17 14.39
N HIS A 49 5.29 -4.54 13.36
CA HIS A 49 6.03 -3.78 12.34
C HIS A 49 5.55 -2.31 12.25
N ASP A 50 6.47 -1.39 11.97
CA ASP A 50 6.20 0.01 11.66
C ASP A 50 6.28 0.23 10.14
N LEU A 51 5.36 1.04 9.61
CA LEU A 51 5.31 1.42 8.19
C LEU A 51 6.36 2.49 7.90
N GLU A 52 7.22 2.23 6.94
CA GLU A 52 8.21 3.16 6.42
C GLU A 52 7.86 3.53 4.98
N GLY A 53 7.40 4.77 4.79
CA GLY A 53 6.93 5.29 3.51
C GLY A 53 5.49 5.80 3.56
N PRO A 54 4.87 6.06 2.39
CA PRO A 54 3.50 6.53 2.31
C PRO A 54 2.51 5.41 2.65
N SER A 55 1.50 5.73 3.46
CA SER A 55 0.39 4.80 3.77
C SER A 55 -0.64 4.73 2.65
N VAL A 56 -0.63 5.66 1.69
CA VAL A 56 -1.54 5.69 0.54
C VAL A 56 -0.76 6.10 -0.71
N ILE A 57 -1.00 5.41 -1.82
CA ILE A 57 -0.53 5.81 -3.15
C ILE A 57 -1.68 5.75 -4.16
N GLU A 58 -1.56 6.53 -5.23
CA GLU A 58 -2.58 6.68 -6.27
C GLU A 58 -2.00 6.26 -7.62
N CYS A 59 -2.77 5.56 -8.44
CA CYS A 59 -2.40 5.31 -9.82
C CYS A 59 -2.65 6.57 -10.66
N LEU A 60 -1.58 7.13 -11.24
CA LEU A 60 -1.66 8.33 -12.07
C LEU A 60 -2.04 7.98 -13.51
N GLY A 61 -2.63 8.93 -14.24
CA GLY A 61 -3.03 8.80 -15.64
C GLY A 61 -1.91 8.52 -16.66
N ASN A 62 -0.66 8.40 -16.20
CA ASN A 62 0.49 8.00 -16.99
C ASN A 62 0.92 6.53 -16.76
N GLY A 63 0.08 5.73 -16.08
CA GLY A 63 0.36 4.32 -15.77
C GLY A 63 1.45 4.12 -14.71
N ARG A 64 1.67 5.12 -13.84
CA ARG A 64 2.63 5.04 -12.73
C ARG A 64 1.96 5.39 -11.41
N TRP A 65 2.42 4.75 -10.35
CA TRP A 65 2.05 5.10 -9.00
C TRP A 65 2.62 6.46 -8.59
N SER A 66 1.87 7.21 -7.79
CA SER A 66 2.26 8.52 -7.27
C SER A 66 3.48 8.45 -6.34
N SER A 67 3.75 7.28 -5.76
CA SER A 67 4.92 7.00 -4.92
C SER A 67 5.25 5.50 -4.94
N PRO A 68 6.49 5.11 -4.60
CA PRO A 68 6.84 3.69 -4.43
C PRO A 68 6.06 3.06 -3.27
N PRO A 69 5.84 1.73 -3.27
CA PRO A 69 5.18 1.05 -2.17
C PRO A 69 6.00 1.16 -0.87
N PRO A 70 5.33 1.25 0.30
CA PRO A 70 6.03 1.32 1.57
C PRO A 70 6.66 -0.02 1.95
N THR A 71 7.53 0.02 2.96
CA THR A 71 8.07 -1.19 3.59
C THR A 71 7.63 -1.28 5.05
N CYS A 72 7.43 -2.50 5.53
CA CYS A 72 7.14 -2.76 6.94
C CYS A 72 8.39 -3.32 7.63
N ASN A 73 8.93 -2.56 8.58
CA ASN A 73 10.13 -2.90 9.34
C ASN A 73 9.78 -3.28 10.78
N PRO A 74 10.48 -4.22 11.44
CA PRO A 74 10.16 -4.60 12.81
C PRO A 74 10.18 -3.40 13.75
N LYS A 75 9.16 -3.29 14.60
CA LYS A 75 9.11 -2.27 15.65
C LYS A 75 10.33 -2.41 16.53
N SER A 76 11.07 -1.32 16.70
CA SER A 76 12.12 -1.30 17.70
C SER A 76 11.51 -1.53 19.08
N ARG A 77 12.24 -2.17 19.99
CA ARG A 77 11.80 -2.32 21.39
C ARG A 77 11.50 -0.95 22.04
N ALA A 78 12.06 0.14 21.52
CA ALA A 78 11.80 1.51 21.97
C ALA A 78 10.44 2.08 21.50
N SER A 79 9.85 1.59 20.40
CA SER A 79 8.56 2.08 19.89
C SER A 79 7.34 1.36 20.49
N SER A 80 7.51 0.18 21.09
CA SER A 80 6.42 -0.58 21.74
C SER A 80 6.21 -0.26 23.23
N GLU A 81 7.17 0.40 23.89
CA GLU A 81 7.22 0.57 25.35
C GLU A 81 6.76 1.97 25.84
N SER A 82 5.94 2.70 25.08
CA SER A 82 5.35 3.98 25.55
C SER A 82 3.89 3.87 26.02
N ARG A 83 3.36 2.66 26.24
CA ARG A 83 1.97 2.46 26.72
C ARG A 83 1.81 1.78 28.08
N SER A 84 2.89 1.50 28.83
CA SER A 84 2.75 0.69 30.06
C SER A 84 3.54 1.14 31.28
N LEU A 85 3.63 2.45 31.61
CA LEU A 85 4.23 2.87 32.90
C LEU A 85 3.61 4.13 33.57
N PHE A 86 2.30 4.41 33.42
CA PHE A 86 1.66 5.54 34.15
C PHE A 86 0.39 5.22 34.95
N SER A 87 0.07 3.95 35.22
CA SER A 87 -1.15 3.60 35.97
C SER A 87 -0.93 3.04 37.39
N GLN A 88 0.25 3.18 37.99
CA GLN A 88 0.54 2.60 39.32
C GLN A 88 1.27 3.54 40.30
N LEU A 89 0.91 4.83 40.36
CA LEU A 89 1.21 5.69 41.51
C LEU A 89 -0.02 6.47 41.94
#